data_AF-A0A958J6J6-F1
#
_entry.id   AF-A0A958J6J6-F1
#
_cell.length_a   1.000
_cell.length_b   1.000
_cell.length_c   1.000
_cell.angle_alpha   90.00
_cell.angle_beta   90.00
_cell.angle_gamma   90.00
#
_symmetry.space_group_name_H-M   'P 1'
#
loop_
_entity.id
_entity.type
_entity.pdbx_description
1 polymer ?
#
loop_
_entity_poly.entity_id
_entity_poly.type
_entity_poly.pdbx_seq_one_letter_code
_entity_poly.pdbx_strand_id
1 'polypeptide(L)'
;EEFFDAYHKTGKLVMMLQEEIQFSEYYRCYCLGQEDVRIMEYDPKQPYHMQYAREPKPLSPERLAMLEDAVIRLCKGLGYDFNTVELAMRDGVPYAIDFGNPAPDADFYSVGEQNFEWVVEAAANLAIR
;
A
#
# COMPACT_ATOMS: atom_id res chain seq x y z
N GLU A 1 4.04 -27.46 -17.27
CA GLU A 1 4.03 -28.49 -16.21
C GLU A 1 4.42 -27.91 -14.85
N GLU A 2 5.48 -27.10 -14.78
CA GLU A 2 5.97 -26.48 -13.51
C GLU A 2 4.89 -25.85 -12.62
N PHE A 3 3.93 -25.09 -13.18
CA PHE A 3 2.82 -24.52 -12.42
C PHE A 3 1.99 -25.58 -11.68
N PHE A 4 1.57 -26.63 -12.38
CA PHE A 4 0.74 -27.69 -11.79
C PHE A 4 1.55 -28.53 -10.80
N ASP A 5 2.85 -28.72 -11.05
CA ASP A 5 3.74 -29.39 -10.10
C ASP A 5 3.91 -28.59 -8.82
N ALA A 6 4.05 -27.26 -8.91
CA ALA A 6 4.10 -26.37 -7.76
C ALA A 6 2.75 -26.35 -7.01
N TYR A 7 1.64 -26.25 -7.74
CA TYR A 7 0.30 -26.29 -7.17
C TYR A 7 0.03 -27.59 -6.40
N HIS A 8 0.37 -28.76 -6.96
CA HIS A 8 0.18 -30.04 -6.29
C HIS A 8 0.97 -30.17 -4.97
N LYS A 9 2.12 -29.49 -4.84
CA LYS A 9 2.89 -29.46 -3.58
C LYS A 9 2.19 -28.68 -2.47
N THR A 10 1.21 -27.83 -2.78
CA THR A 10 0.49 -27.01 -1.78
C THR A 10 -0.56 -27.81 -0.99
N GLY A 11 -0.90 -29.03 -1.46
CA GLY A 11 -1.78 -29.96 -0.74
C GLY A 11 -3.19 -29.42 -0.54
N LYS A 12 -3.51 -29.01 0.69
CA LYS A 12 -4.83 -28.47 1.08
C LYS A 12 -4.82 -26.95 1.30
N LEU A 13 -3.70 -26.29 1.08
CA LEU A 13 -3.59 -24.84 1.26
C LEU A 13 -4.39 -24.11 0.18
N VAL A 14 -5.02 -23.00 0.58
CA VAL A 14 -5.64 -22.07 -0.38
C VAL A 14 -4.52 -21.22 -0.96
N MET A 15 -4.45 -21.19 -2.29
CA MET A 15 -3.44 -20.44 -3.03
C MET A 15 -4.12 -19.40 -3.92
N MET A 16 -3.47 -18.26 -4.11
CA MET A 16 -3.89 -17.22 -5.04
C MET A 16 -2.93 -17.20 -6.23
N LEU A 17 -3.47 -17.36 -7.44
CA LEU A 17 -2.76 -17.11 -8.69
C LEU A 17 -3.21 -15.76 -9.23
N GLN A 18 -2.26 -14.88 -9.51
CA GLN A 18 -2.52 -13.55 -10.05
C GLN A 18 -1.58 -13.23 -11.21
N GLU A 19 -1.98 -12.28 -12.05
CA GLU A 19 -1.11 -11.70 -13.07
C GLU A 19 0.05 -10.95 -12.41
N GLU A 20 1.26 -11.07 -12.97
CA GLU A 20 2.36 -10.20 -12.60
C GLU A 20 2.15 -8.83 -13.25
N ILE A 21 1.76 -7.84 -12.44
CA ILE A 21 1.58 -6.46 -12.92
C ILE A 21 2.95 -5.84 -13.16
N GLN A 22 3.28 -5.61 -14.44
CA GLN A 22 4.45 -4.81 -14.83
C GLN A 22 4.14 -3.33 -14.61
N PHE A 23 4.84 -2.68 -13.67
CA PHE A 23 4.56 -1.31 -13.25
C PHE A 23 5.74 -0.37 -13.44
N SER A 24 5.45 0.92 -13.60
CA SER A 24 6.46 1.98 -13.66
C SER A 24 6.70 2.67 -12.32
N GLU A 25 5.68 2.69 -11.46
CA GLU A 25 5.69 3.34 -10.15
C GLU A 25 4.90 2.46 -9.18
N TYR A 26 5.27 2.53 -7.91
CA TYR A 26 4.65 1.72 -6.88
C TYR A 26 4.54 2.55 -5.59
N TYR A 27 3.40 2.42 -4.92
CA TYR A 27 3.03 3.25 -3.79
C TYR A 27 2.55 2.36 -2.65
N ARG A 28 2.95 2.72 -1.42
CA ARG A 28 2.32 2.22 -0.20
C ARG A 28 1.58 3.39 0.44
N CYS A 29 0.31 3.17 0.76
CA CYS A 29 -0.60 4.22 1.20
C CYS A 29 -1.19 3.85 2.56
N TYR A 30 -0.95 4.64 3.60
CA TYR A 30 -1.74 4.51 4.82
C TYR A 30 -3.16 5.02 4.58
N CYS A 31 -4.14 4.37 5.20
CA CYS A 31 -5.50 4.86 5.31
C CYS A 31 -5.98 4.72 6.76
N LEU A 32 -6.34 5.84 7.39
CA LEU A 32 -6.84 5.90 8.76
C LEU A 32 -8.24 6.52 8.76
N GLY A 33 -9.13 5.93 9.57
CA GLY A 33 -10.53 6.33 9.66
C GLY A 33 -11.32 6.23 8.36
N GLN A 34 -10.83 5.47 7.36
CA GLN A 34 -11.40 5.40 6.01
C GLN A 34 -11.44 6.75 5.27
N GLU A 35 -10.62 7.72 5.68
CA GLU A 35 -10.66 9.11 5.19
C GLU A 35 -9.27 9.72 5.02
N ASP A 36 -8.40 9.60 6.03
CA ASP A 36 -7.07 10.20 5.99
C ASP A 36 -6.11 9.27 5.26
N VAL A 37 -5.52 9.77 4.18
CA VAL A 37 -4.61 8.99 3.33
C VAL A 37 -3.22 9.62 3.30
N ARG A 38 -2.20 8.77 3.43
CA ARG A 38 -0.79 9.15 3.22
C ARG A 38 -0.19 8.26 2.15
N ILE A 39 0.08 8.85 0.99
CA ILE A 39 0.71 8.17 -0.14
C ILE A 39 2.23 8.28 -0.02
N MET A 40 2.93 7.16 -0.15
CA MET A 40 4.38 7.07 -0.10
C MET A 40 4.89 6.31 -1.32
N GLU A 41 5.83 6.90 -2.07
CA GLU A 41 6.54 6.19 -3.14
C GLU A 41 7.40 5.09 -2.51
N TYR A 42 7.19 3.85 -2.97
CA TYR A 42 7.71 2.64 -2.35
C TYR A 42 8.15 1.64 -3.43
N ASP A 43 9.40 1.15 -3.37
CA ASP A 43 9.92 0.12 -4.27
C ASP A 43 10.24 -1.17 -3.49
N PRO A 44 9.38 -2.21 -3.56
CA PRO A 44 9.59 -3.46 -2.84
C PRO A 44 10.83 -4.24 -3.31
N LYS A 45 11.43 -3.88 -4.45
CA LYS A 45 12.63 -4.55 -4.99
C LYS A 45 13.92 -4.01 -4.37
N GLN A 46 13.88 -2.88 -3.68
CA GLN A 46 15.05 -2.32 -3.00
C GLN A 46 15.31 -3.03 -1.65
N PRO A 47 16.57 -2.99 -1.16
CA PRO A 47 16.88 -3.30 0.23
C PRO A 47 15.97 -2.50 1.19
N TYR A 48 15.55 -3.13 2.29
CA TYR A 48 14.53 -2.61 3.22
C TYR A 48 14.64 -1.10 3.54
N HIS A 49 15.83 -0.63 3.92
CA HIS A 49 16.09 0.77 4.29
C HIS A 49 16.11 1.78 3.11
N MET A 50 15.91 1.29 1.88
CA MET A 50 15.83 2.08 0.64
C MET A 50 14.49 1.91 -0.06
N GLN A 51 13.54 1.17 0.53
CA GLN A 51 12.25 0.91 -0.12
C GLN A 51 11.39 2.16 -0.19
N TYR A 52 11.45 3.07 0.77
CA TYR A 52 10.73 4.34 0.73
C TYR A 52 11.59 5.44 0.09
N ALA A 53 11.00 6.17 -0.87
CA ALA A 53 11.68 7.30 -1.48
C ALA A 53 11.90 8.42 -0.45
N ARG A 54 13.15 8.83 -0.26
CA ARG A 54 13.51 9.98 0.59
C ARG A 54 13.09 11.32 -0.01
N GLU A 55 13.12 11.39 -1.33
CA GLU A 55 12.72 12.54 -2.13
C GLU A 55 11.72 12.06 -3.18
N PRO A 56 10.44 11.86 -2.79
CA PRO A 56 9.43 11.36 -3.71
C PRO A 56 9.15 12.37 -4.81
N LYS A 57 8.84 11.87 -6.01
CA LYS A 57 8.46 12.75 -7.12
C LYS A 57 7.12 13.41 -6.81
N PRO A 58 6.95 14.72 -7.10
CA PRO A 58 5.68 15.38 -6.90
C PRO A 58 4.62 14.76 -7.82
N LEU A 59 3.47 14.40 -7.24
CA LEU A 59 2.29 13.95 -7.96
C LEU A 59 1.48 15.15 -8.46
N SER A 60 0.88 15.03 -9.63
CA SER A 60 -0.13 16.00 -10.06
C SER A 60 -1.36 15.90 -9.14
N PRO A 61 -2.14 16.99 -8.96
CA PRO A 61 -3.36 16.95 -8.14
C PRO A 61 -4.35 15.86 -8.58
N GLU A 62 -4.46 15.63 -9.89
CA GLU A 62 -5.31 14.59 -10.47
C GLU A 62 -4.84 13.17 -10.09
N ARG A 63 -3.52 12.92 -10.13
CA ARG A 63 -2.96 11.63 -9.73
C ARG A 63 -3.08 11.39 -8.24
N LEU A 64 -2.86 12.43 -7.43
CA LEU A 64 -3.05 12.35 -5.98
C LEU A 64 -4.50 11.96 -5.65
N ALA A 65 -5.47 12.68 -6.20
CA ALA A 65 -6.89 12.41 -5.97
C ALA A 65 -7.32 11.00 -6.44
N MET A 66 -6.77 10.53 -7.57
CA MET A 66 -7.02 9.17 -8.06
C MET A 66 -6.52 8.08 -7.10
N LEU A 67 -5.30 8.24 -6.58
CA LEU A 67 -4.73 7.30 -5.63
C LEU A 67 -5.48 7.33 -4.29
N GLU A 68 -5.82 8.52 -3.78
CA GLU A 68 -6.61 8.69 -2.57
C GLU A 68 -8.00 8.05 -2.69
N ASP A 69 -8.73 8.29 -3.79
CA ASP A 69 -10.03 7.66 -4.04
C ASP A 69 -9.94 6.13 -4.06
N ALA A 70 -8.93 5.58 -4.75
CA ALA A 70 -8.73 4.14 -4.81
C ALA A 70 -8.51 3.53 -3.41
N VAL A 71 -7.64 4.15 -2.60
CA VAL A 71 -7.34 3.70 -1.23
C VAL A 71 -8.57 3.79 -0.32
N ILE A 72 -9.27 4.93 -0.33
CA ILE A 72 -10.47 5.15 0.49
C ILE A 72 -11.57 4.17 0.10
N ARG A 73 -11.82 3.95 -1.19
CA ARG A 73 -12.84 3.01 -1.66
C ARG A 73 -12.54 1.58 -1.23
N LEU A 74 -11.28 1.16 -1.28
CA LEU A 74 -10.88 -0.16 -0.79
C LEU A 74 -11.09 -0.28 0.72
N CYS A 75 -10.65 0.69 1.51
CA CYS A 75 -10.78 0.63 2.97
C CYS A 75 -12.24 0.70 3.42
N LYS A 76 -13.08 1.54 2.79
CA LYS A 76 -14.54 1.57 3.03
C LYS A 76 -15.22 0.27 2.61
N GLY A 77 -14.86 -0.28 1.45
CA GLY A 77 -15.45 -1.51 0.93
C GLY A 77 -15.12 -2.74 1.77
N LEU A 78 -13.94 -2.77 2.39
CA LEU A 78 -13.45 -3.89 3.21
C LEU A 78 -13.68 -3.67 4.72
N GLY A 79 -14.02 -2.45 5.15
CA GLY A 79 -14.28 -2.11 6.54
C GLY A 79 -13.01 -1.96 7.39
N TYR A 80 -11.91 -1.48 6.80
CA TYR A 80 -10.67 -1.24 7.54
C TYR A 80 -10.53 0.22 7.97
N ASP A 81 -10.53 0.46 9.28
CA ASP A 81 -10.31 1.80 9.86
C ASP A 81 -8.84 2.18 9.99
N PHE A 82 -7.94 1.21 9.95
CA PHE A 82 -6.51 1.42 9.85
C PHE A 82 -5.97 0.36 8.90
N ASN A 83 -5.30 0.76 7.82
CA ASN A 83 -4.77 -0.14 6.81
C ASN A 83 -3.58 0.48 6.09
N THR A 84 -2.76 -0.34 5.43
CA THR A 84 -2.01 0.09 4.26
C THR A 84 -2.50 -0.59 3.00
N VAL A 85 -2.55 0.18 1.91
CA VAL A 85 -2.84 -0.28 0.55
C VAL A 85 -1.63 -0.02 -0.32
N GLU A 86 -1.18 -1.04 -1.04
CA GLU A 86 -0.13 -0.98 -2.04
C GLU A 86 -0.73 -0.92 -3.44
N LEU A 87 -0.33 0.09 -4.21
CA LEU A 87 -0.80 0.37 -5.56
C LEU A 87 0.36 0.36 -6.55
N ALA A 88 0.24 -0.43 -7.61
CA ALA A 88 1.16 -0.47 -8.73
C ALA A 88 0.57 0.29 -9.94
N MET A 89 1.33 1.23 -10.49
CA MET A 89 0.89 2.02 -11.66
C MET A 89 1.29 1.34 -12.96
N ARG A 90 0.29 1.01 -13.79
CA ARG A 90 0.48 0.53 -15.16
C ARG A 90 -0.41 1.32 -16.11
N ASP A 91 0.17 1.95 -17.13
CA ASP A 91 -0.53 2.74 -18.14
C ASP A 91 -1.50 3.79 -17.55
N GLY A 92 -1.10 4.42 -16.44
CA GLY A 92 -1.91 5.42 -15.74
C GLY A 92 -3.00 4.85 -14.83
N VAL A 93 -3.14 3.53 -14.74
CA VAL A 93 -4.14 2.85 -13.90
C VAL A 93 -3.49 2.32 -12.61
N PRO A 94 -4.05 2.61 -11.42
CA PRO A 94 -3.60 2.02 -10.16
C PRO A 94 -4.18 0.62 -9.98
N TYR A 95 -3.30 -0.38 -9.89
CA TYR A 95 -3.64 -1.77 -9.57
C TYR A 95 -3.38 -2.02 -8.08
N ALA A 96 -4.37 -2.53 -7.35
CA ALA A 96 -4.20 -2.93 -5.96
C ALA A 96 -3.43 -4.26 -5.88
N ILE A 97 -2.32 -4.27 -5.12
CA ILE A 97 -1.43 -5.43 -4.99
C ILE A 97 -1.56 -6.07 -3.62
N ASP A 98 -1.39 -5.28 -2.57
CA ASP A 98 -1.68 -5.66 -1.18
C ASP A 98 -2.62 -4.61 -0.60
N PHE A 99 -3.70 -5.02 0.03
CA PHE A 99 -4.71 -4.11 0.57
C PHE A 99 -5.34 -4.67 1.85
N GLY A 100 -4.69 -5.64 2.47
CA GLY A 100 -5.15 -6.35 3.66
C GLY A 100 -4.16 -6.31 4.80
N ASN A 101 -3.63 -5.12 5.12
CA ASN A 101 -2.65 -4.92 6.18
C ASN A 101 -3.14 -3.96 7.28
N PRO A 102 -4.07 -4.42 8.15
CA PRO A 102 -4.73 -3.57 9.13
C PRO A 102 -3.89 -3.18 10.36
N ALA A 103 -2.65 -3.68 10.44
CA ALA A 103 -1.69 -3.35 11.49
C ALA A 103 -0.31 -3.11 10.84
N PRO A 104 -0.19 -2.04 10.04
CA PRO A 104 0.99 -1.83 9.23
C PRO A 104 2.21 -1.46 10.07
N ASP A 105 3.39 -1.86 9.59
CA ASP A 105 4.66 -1.33 10.10
C ASP A 105 4.69 0.19 9.94
N ALA A 106 5.23 0.87 10.96
CA ALA A 106 5.40 2.30 11.01
C ALA A 106 6.69 2.65 11.76
N ASP A 107 7.71 1.78 11.71
CA ASP A 107 8.99 2.07 12.36
C ASP A 107 9.66 3.33 11.77
N PHE A 108 10.18 4.20 12.65
CA PHE A 108 10.79 5.47 12.26
C PHE A 108 11.94 5.31 11.25
N TYR A 109 12.77 4.28 11.41
CA TYR A 109 13.91 4.02 10.53
C TYR A 109 13.50 3.34 9.21
N SER A 110 12.31 2.73 9.18
CA SER A 110 11.69 2.16 7.99
C SER A 110 11.06 3.25 7.14
N VAL A 111 10.03 3.93 7.66
CA VAL A 111 9.18 4.84 6.87
C VAL A 111 9.70 6.27 6.80
N GLY A 112 10.66 6.62 7.65
CA GLY A 112 11.22 7.96 7.76
C GLY A 112 10.35 8.91 8.59
N GLU A 113 10.99 9.97 9.09
CA GLU A 113 10.42 10.93 10.05
C GLU A 113 9.07 11.49 9.63
N GLN A 114 8.94 12.03 8.41
CA GLN A 114 7.70 12.66 7.96
C GLN A 114 6.51 11.70 7.90
N ASN A 115 6.74 10.44 7.52
CA ASN A 115 5.67 9.44 7.45
C ASN A 115 5.33 8.92 8.85
N PHE A 116 6.35 8.77 9.70
CA PHE A 116 6.17 8.42 11.11
C PHE A 116 5.35 9.46 11.87
N GLU A 117 5.72 10.73 11.78
CA GLU A 117 4.99 11.82 12.43
C GLU A 117 3.54 11.88 11.95
N TRP A 118 3.32 11.75 10.63
CA TRP A 118 1.99 11.75 10.06
C TRP A 118 1.12 10.61 10.61
N VAL A 119 1.64 9.37 10.65
CA VAL A 119 0.84 8.21 11.08
C VAL A 119 0.54 8.25 12.58
N VAL A 120 1.48 8.73 13.40
CA VAL A 120 1.26 8.92 14.83
C VAL A 120 0.16 9.95 15.08
N GLU A 121 0.23 11.10 14.41
CA GLU A 121 -0.76 12.17 14.55
C GLU A 121 -2.14 11.74 14.05
N ALA A 122 -2.20 11.11 12.87
CA ALA A 122 -3.45 10.61 12.31
C ALA A 122 -4.09 9.51 13.18
N ALA A 123 -3.28 8.61 13.75
CA ALA A 123 -3.76 7.58 14.68
C ALA A 123 -4.27 8.18 16.00
N ALA A 124 -3.56 9.16 16.56
CA ALA A 124 -3.99 9.86 17.76
C ALA A 124 -5.33 10.58 17.53
N ASN A 125 -5.47 11.30 16.42
CA ASN A 125 -6.70 11.97 16.04
C ASN A 125 -7.86 10.99 15.83
N LEU A 126 -7.61 9.84 15.19
CA LEU A 126 -8.62 8.79 15.03
C LEU A 126 -9.12 8.25 16.37
N ALA A 127 -8.23 8.06 17.34
CA ALA A 127 -8.56 7.50 18.65
C ALA A 127 -9.44 8.40 19.54
N ILE A 128 -9.51 9.70 19.24
CA ILE A 128 -10.28 10.69 20.01
C ILE A 128 -11.49 11.26 19.25
N ARG A 129 -11.83 10.68 18.09
CA ARG A 129 -13.01 11.07 17.30
C ARG A 129 -14.33 10.66 17.97
#